data_AF-A0A3L6F333-F1
#
_entry.id   AF-A0A3L6F333-F1
#
_cell.length_a   1.000
_cell.length_b   1.000
_cell.length_c   1.000
_cell.angle_alpha   90.00
_cell.angle_beta   90.00
_cell.angle_gamma   90.00
#
_symmetry.space_group_name_H-M   'P 1'
#
loop_
_entity.id
_entity.type
_entity.pdbx_description
1 polymer ?
#
loop_
_entity_poly.entity_id
_entity_poly.type
_entity_poly.pdbx_seq_one_letter_code
_entity_poly.pdbx_strand_id
1 'polypeptide(L)'
;MIGNCSDRLCVRVSRMWEFYDPQDESKLLHADMVLIDEEGGSAHAQIYPPLAAVFKPMIKEGNVYNISYVQIRKANRMYKPVDNDIMIGFTKWTTIEALIEVPPAFPEIVYSLTPFDQLTTLVDIREYFIGMSLARSP
;
A
#
# COMPACT_ATOMS: atom_id res chain seq x y z
N MET A 1 7.95 -14.53 -7.42
CA MET A 1 9.13 -14.89 -6.61
C MET A 1 8.91 -14.35 -5.21
N ILE A 2 8.97 -15.16 -4.16
CA ILE A 2 8.78 -14.74 -2.75
C ILE A 2 10.15 -14.78 -2.08
N GLY A 3 10.48 -13.76 -1.29
CA GLY A 3 11.77 -13.67 -0.62
C GLY A 3 12.28 -12.24 -0.51
N ASN A 4 13.54 -12.10 -0.12
CA ASN A 4 14.18 -10.79 -0.07
C ASN A 4 14.55 -10.35 -1.49
N CYS A 5 14.37 -9.07 -1.78
CA CYS A 5 14.71 -8.43 -3.04
C CYS A 5 15.61 -7.22 -2.76
N SER A 6 16.79 -7.20 -3.37
CA SER A 6 17.76 -6.10 -3.25
C SER A 6 17.58 -5.03 -4.33
N ASP A 7 16.71 -5.27 -5.31
CA ASP A 7 16.55 -4.37 -6.45
C ASP A 7 16.01 -3.01 -6.02
N ARG A 8 16.35 -2.00 -6.83
CA ARG A 8 15.87 -0.63 -6.63
C ARG A 8 14.53 -0.45 -7.34
N LEU A 9 13.49 -0.16 -6.56
CA LEU A 9 12.14 0.13 -7.00
C LEU A 9 11.92 1.64 -6.98
N CYS A 10 11.65 2.25 -8.14
CA CYS A 10 11.24 3.65 -8.22
C CYS A 10 9.71 3.72 -8.17
N VAL A 11 9.15 4.22 -7.07
CA VAL A 11 7.72 4.15 -6.79
C VAL A 11 7.16 5.42 -6.16
N ARG A 12 5.95 5.79 -6.56
CA ARG A 12 5.13 6.80 -5.87
C ARG A 12 4.37 6.17 -4.71
N VAL A 13 4.35 6.84 -3.56
CA VAL A 13 3.46 6.50 -2.46
C VAL A 13 2.11 7.17 -2.71
N SER A 14 1.16 6.44 -3.29
CA SER A 14 -0.14 7.01 -3.66
C SER A 14 -1.03 7.25 -2.44
N ARG A 15 -1.01 6.31 -1.48
CA ARG A 15 -1.80 6.32 -0.24
C ARG A 15 -1.00 5.66 0.87
N MET A 16 -1.12 6.13 2.10
CA MET A 16 -0.52 5.58 3.31
C MET A 16 -1.50 5.70 4.49
N TRP A 17 -1.68 4.63 5.25
CA TRP A 17 -2.55 4.63 6.43
C TRP A 17 -1.98 3.76 7.54
N GLU A 18 -2.58 3.89 8.71
CA GLU A 18 -2.18 3.18 9.92
C GLU A 18 -3.27 2.19 10.30
N PHE A 19 -2.85 0.97 10.66
CA PHE A 19 -3.74 -0.06 11.17
C PHE A 19 -3.42 -0.32 12.64
N TYR A 20 -4.35 0.06 13.51
CA TYR A 20 -4.27 -0.10 14.96
C TYR A 20 -5.00 -1.35 15.44
N ASP A 21 -4.67 -1.80 16.64
CA ASP A 21 -5.39 -2.87 17.30
C ASP A 21 -6.83 -2.39 17.63
N PRO A 22 -7.89 -3.08 17.16
CA PRO A 22 -9.27 -2.68 17.44
C PRO A 22 -9.63 -2.66 18.93
N GLN A 23 -8.85 -3.33 19.78
CA GLN A 23 -9.04 -3.35 21.23
C GLN A 23 -8.11 -2.38 21.97
N ASP A 24 -7.13 -1.80 21.27
CA ASP A 24 -6.13 -0.87 21.83
C ASP A 24 -5.66 0.10 20.75
N GLU A 25 -6.33 1.25 20.66
CA GLU A 25 -6.03 2.30 19.67
C GLU A 25 -4.62 2.91 19.81
N SER A 26 -3.92 2.66 20.92
CA SER A 26 -2.53 3.10 21.09
C SER A 26 -1.52 2.17 20.42
N LYS A 27 -1.94 0.94 20.11
CA LYS A 27 -1.08 -0.12 19.58
C LYS A 27 -1.17 -0.17 18.06
N LEU A 28 -0.22 0.50 17.40
CA LEU A 28 -0.03 0.36 15.96
C LEU A 28 0.37 -1.09 15.63
N LEU A 29 -0.38 -1.76 14.75
CA LEU A 29 -0.04 -3.11 14.27
C LEU A 29 0.85 -3.03 13.04
N HIS A 30 0.55 -2.15 12.10
CA HIS A 30 1.35 -1.86 10.91
C HIS A 30 0.91 -0.55 10.25
N ALA A 31 1.79 0.03 9.46
CA ALA A 31 1.42 1.04 8.48
C ALA A 31 1.40 0.40 7.09
N ASP A 32 0.39 0.74 6.31
CA ASP A 32 0.15 0.24 4.97
C ASP A 32 0.34 1.36 3.96
N MET A 33 0.67 1.01 2.72
CA MET A 33 0.72 1.94 1.61
C MET A 33 0.41 1.28 0.28
N VAL A 34 -0.06 2.09 -0.67
CA VAL A 34 -0.14 1.72 -2.10
C VAL A 34 1.03 2.37 -2.82
N LEU A 35 1.89 1.54 -3.40
CA LEU A 35 3.01 1.93 -4.24
C LEU A 35 2.61 1.82 -5.70
N ILE A 36 3.02 2.79 -6.52
CA ILE A 36 2.81 2.79 -7.97
C ILE A 36 4.16 2.97 -8.65
N ASP A 37 4.50 2.15 -9.64
CA ASP A 37 5.70 2.31 -10.46
C ASP A 37 5.45 3.22 -11.68
N GLU A 38 6.49 3.46 -12.48
CA GLU A 38 6.41 4.31 -13.67
C GLU A 38 5.52 3.73 -14.78
N GLU A 39 5.36 2.39 -14.83
CA GLU A 39 4.53 1.70 -15.83
C GLU A 39 3.04 1.65 -15.43
N GLY A 40 2.69 2.16 -14.24
CA GLY A 40 1.34 2.12 -13.69
C GLY A 40 1.02 0.81 -12.96
N GLY A 41 2.01 -0.08 -12.80
CA GLY A 41 1.93 -1.20 -11.88
C GLY A 41 1.75 -0.71 -10.45
N SER A 42 0.97 -1.45 -9.65
CA SER A 42 0.74 -1.08 -8.26
C SER A 42 0.86 -2.26 -7.32
N ALA A 43 1.36 -2.01 -6.11
CA ALA A 43 1.55 -3.02 -5.09
C ALA A 43 1.19 -2.48 -3.70
N HIS A 44 0.60 -3.34 -2.88
CA HIS A 44 0.44 -3.08 -1.46
C HIS A 44 1.80 -3.22 -0.76
N ALA A 45 2.13 -2.31 0.14
CA ALA A 45 3.29 -2.46 1.01
C ALA A 45 2.95 -2.25 2.49
N GLN A 46 3.74 -2.88 3.36
CA GLN A 46 3.54 -2.89 4.80
C GLN A 46 4.84 -2.63 5.57
N ILE A 47 4.71 -1.82 6.62
CA ILE A 47 5.75 -1.52 7.59
C ILE A 47 5.25 -1.88 8.99
N TYR A 48 5.84 -2.92 9.57
CA TYR A 48 5.53 -3.31 10.94
C TYR A 48 6.38 -2.52 11.94
N PRO A 49 5.89 -2.28 13.17
CA PRO A 49 6.75 -1.82 14.27
C PRO A 49 7.94 -2.77 14.50
N PRO A 50 9.11 -2.25 14.93
CA PRO A 50 9.39 -0.84 15.23
C PRO A 50 9.74 -0.01 13.98
N LEU A 51 9.87 -0.64 12.81
CA LEU A 51 10.31 0.02 11.56
C LEU A 51 9.37 1.15 11.15
N ALA A 52 8.08 1.04 11.46
CA ALA A 52 7.09 2.09 11.19
C ALA A 52 7.48 3.43 11.83
N ALA A 53 8.04 3.42 13.05
CA ALA A 53 8.49 4.64 13.72
C ALA A 53 9.68 5.31 13.01
N VAL A 54 10.49 4.51 12.31
CA VAL A 54 11.66 5.00 11.55
C VAL A 54 11.24 5.52 10.18
N PHE A 55 10.47 4.74 9.42
CA PHE A 55 10.20 5.03 8.02
C PHE A 55 9.06 6.02 7.80
N LYS A 56 7.99 5.99 8.61
CA LYS A 56 6.82 6.86 8.38
C LYS A 56 7.18 8.36 8.33
N PRO A 57 8.04 8.91 9.22
CA PRO A 57 8.42 10.32 9.13
C PRO A 57 9.15 10.70 7.83
N MET A 58 9.75 9.73 7.13
CA MET A 58 10.49 9.94 5.88
C MET A 58 9.60 9.82 4.64
N ILE A 59 8.42 9.21 4.79
CA ILE A 59 7.50 8.91 3.69
C ILE A 59 6.36 9.93 3.70
N LYS A 60 6.07 10.51 2.53
CA LYS A 60 4.96 11.42 2.30
C LYS A 60 4.14 10.89 1.13
N GLU A 61 2.82 10.89 1.30
CA GLU A 61 1.90 10.61 0.19
C GLU A 61 2.14 11.59 -0.97
N GLY A 62 1.98 11.11 -2.20
CA GLY A 62 2.23 11.84 -3.45
C GLY A 62 3.69 11.86 -3.92
N ASN A 63 4.65 11.69 -3.00
CA ASN A 63 6.08 11.71 -3.33
C ASN A 63 6.55 10.39 -3.98
N VAL A 64 7.62 10.50 -4.77
CA VAL A 64 8.30 9.37 -5.42
C VAL A 64 9.59 9.06 -4.69
N TYR A 65 9.88 7.77 -4.56
CA TYR A 65 11.01 7.25 -3.82
C TYR A 65 11.70 6.13 -4.58
N ASN A 66 13.02 6.07 -4.46
CA ASN A 66 13.77 4.85 -4.69
C ASN A 66 13.79 4.03 -3.40
N ILE A 67 13.27 2.81 -3.46
CA ILE A 67 13.21 1.87 -2.34
C ILE A 67 14.01 0.63 -2.70
N SER A 68 14.90 0.17 -1.83
CA SER A 68 15.69 -1.05 -2.05
C SER A 68 15.70 -1.95 -0.81
N TYR A 69 16.14 -3.21 -0.95
CA TYR A 69 16.26 -4.17 0.15
C TYR A 69 14.94 -4.43 0.87
N VAL A 70 13.92 -4.79 0.09
CA VAL A 70 12.57 -5.10 0.56
C VAL A 70 12.35 -6.61 0.62
N GLN A 71 11.22 -7.01 1.18
CA GLN A 71 10.75 -8.39 1.13
C GLN A 71 9.52 -8.50 0.23
N ILE A 72 9.55 -9.38 -0.76
CA ILE A 72 8.37 -9.72 -1.57
C ILE A 72 7.64 -10.87 -0.88
N ARG A 73 6.35 -10.67 -0.61
CA ARG A 73 5.44 -11.62 0.04
C ARG A 73 4.22 -11.87 -0.85
N LYS A 74 3.46 -12.93 -0.57
CA LYS A 74 2.11 -13.06 -1.14
C LYS A 74 1.23 -11.94 -0.57
N ALA A 75 0.40 -11.35 -1.41
CA ALA A 75 -0.61 -10.39 -0.96
C ALA A 75 -1.60 -11.06 0.01
N ASN A 76 -2.21 -10.24 0.86
CA ASN A 76 -3.30 -10.69 1.73
C ASN A 76 -4.46 -11.24 0.89
N ARG A 77 -5.15 -12.26 1.38
CA ARG A 77 -6.32 -12.84 0.69
C ARG A 77 -7.56 -11.95 0.73
N MET A 78 -7.61 -11.04 1.70
CA MET A 78 -8.74 -10.15 1.98
C MET A 78 -8.21 -8.74 2.19
N TYR A 79 -9.08 -7.76 1.97
CA TYR A 79 -8.84 -6.35 2.17
C TYR A 79 -7.62 -5.84 1.39
N LYS A 80 -7.44 -6.36 0.16
CA LYS A 80 -6.39 -5.89 -0.74
C LYS A 80 -6.70 -4.46 -1.19
N PRO A 81 -5.81 -3.48 -1.00
CA PRO A 81 -6.03 -2.13 -1.49
C PRO A 81 -5.83 -2.00 -3.01
N VAL A 82 -5.11 -2.95 -3.62
CA VAL A 82 -4.87 -3.06 -5.06
C VAL A 82 -4.94 -4.52 -5.48
N ASP A 83 -5.34 -4.77 -6.72
CA ASP A 83 -5.35 -6.10 -7.29
C ASP A 83 -3.93 -6.51 -7.71
N ASN A 84 -3.21 -7.12 -6.77
CA ASN A 84 -1.90 -7.73 -7.01
C ASN A 84 -1.78 -9.01 -6.15
N ASP A 85 -1.07 -10.00 -6.67
CA ASP A 85 -0.80 -11.27 -5.98
C ASP A 85 0.40 -11.21 -5.03
N ILE A 86 1.19 -10.14 -5.12
CA ILE A 86 2.32 -9.89 -4.25
C ILE A 86 2.15 -8.58 -3.46
N MET A 87 2.89 -8.50 -2.35
CA MET A 87 3.03 -7.29 -1.56
C MET A 87 4.46 -7.10 -1.09
N ILE A 88 4.79 -5.86 -0.72
CA ILE A 88 6.13 -5.44 -0.32
C ILE A 88 6.18 -5.26 1.20
N GLY A 89 7.08 -5.96 1.88
CA GLY A 89 7.37 -5.78 3.30
C GLY A 89 8.66 -4.99 3.50
N PHE A 90 8.62 -3.98 4.34
CA PHE A 90 9.82 -3.27 4.76
C PHE A 90 10.63 -4.11 5.74
N THR A 91 11.95 -4.03 5.64
CA THR A 91 12.89 -4.72 6.52
C THR A 91 13.80 -3.68 7.19
N LYS A 92 14.60 -4.13 8.17
CA LYS A 92 15.62 -3.28 8.80
C LYS A 92 16.72 -2.82 7.82
N TRP A 93 16.83 -3.45 6.66
CA TRP A 93 17.81 -3.13 5.63
C TRP A 93 17.24 -2.23 4.55
N THR A 94 15.93 -1.98 4.56
CA THR A 94 15.27 -1.17 3.53
C THR A 94 15.85 0.23 3.53
N THR A 95 16.20 0.70 2.35
CA THR A 95 16.63 2.09 2.12
C THR A 95 15.52 2.83 1.39
N ILE A 96 15.36 4.11 1.71
CA ILE A 96 14.41 5.01 1.05
C ILE A 96 15.16 6.30 0.69
N GLU A 97 15.07 6.69 -0.57
CA GLU A 97 15.61 7.96 -1.06
C GLU A 97 14.53 8.69 -1.85
N ALA A 98 14.19 9.91 -1.46
CA ALA A 98 13.20 10.71 -2.17
C ALA A 98 13.74 11.13 -3.54
N LEU A 99 12.94 10.93 -4.59
CA LEU A 99 13.26 11.38 -5.94
C LEU A 99 12.75 12.82 -6.11
N ILE A 100 13.67 13.76 -6.32
CA ILE A 100 13.35 15.19 -6.45
C ILE A 100 12.78 15.49 -7.83
N GLU A 101 13.43 14.96 -8.88
CA GLU A 101 13.02 15.15 -10.27
C GLU A 101 12.18 13.97 -10.73
N VAL A 102 10.86 14.12 -10.56
CA VAL A 102 9.89 13.09 -10.96
C VAL A 102 9.56 13.23 -12.45
N PRO A 103 9.62 12.16 -13.25
CA PRO A 103 9.16 12.18 -14.63
C PRO A 103 7.70 12.71 -14.72
N PRO A 104 7.39 13.65 -15.64
CA PRO A 104 6.03 14.19 -15.77
C PRO A 104 4.96 13.13 -16.05
N ALA A 105 5.35 11.99 -16.62
CA ALA A 105 4.46 10.87 -16.94
C ALA A 105 4.25 9.89 -15.77
N PHE A 106 4.89 10.09 -14.61
CA PHE A 106 4.77 9.18 -13.49
C PHE A 106 3.31 9.17 -12.98
N PRO A 107 2.64 8.01 -12.89
CA PRO A 107 1.22 7.93 -12.53
C PRO A 107 0.96 8.28 -11.06
N GLU A 108 -0.05 9.11 -10.80
CA GLU A 108 -0.36 9.61 -9.44
C GLU A 108 -1.28 8.66 -8.65
N ILE A 109 -2.27 8.10 -9.34
CA ILE A 109 -3.34 7.31 -8.75
C ILE A 109 -3.56 6.06 -9.58
N VAL A 110 -3.81 4.96 -8.90
CA VAL A 110 -4.32 3.71 -9.48
C VAL A 110 -5.75 3.47 -9.00
N TYR A 111 -6.64 3.10 -9.92
CA TYR A 111 -8.04 2.84 -9.64
C TYR A 111 -8.55 1.66 -10.46
N SER A 112 -9.54 0.95 -9.91
CA SER A 112 -10.34 -0.03 -10.63
C SER A 112 -11.78 0.49 -10.64
N LEU A 113 -12.31 0.77 -11.83
CA LEU A 113 -13.68 1.29 -11.97
C LEU A 113 -14.66 0.13 -11.95
N THR A 114 -15.63 0.19 -11.03
CA THR A 114 -16.80 -0.69 -11.04
C THR A 114 -18.01 0.10 -11.52
N PRO A 115 -18.74 -0.36 -12.55
CA PRO A 115 -20.01 0.23 -12.94
C PRO A 115 -21.00 0.34 -11.78
N PHE A 116 -21.79 1.42 -11.75
CA PHE A 116 -22.67 1.71 -10.61
C PHE A 116 -23.73 0.62 -10.37
N ASP A 117 -24.25 0.03 -11.44
CA ASP A 117 -25.21 -1.09 -11.41
C ASP A 117 -24.62 -2.38 -10.82
N GLN A 118 -23.29 -2.49 -10.76
CA GLN A 118 -22.57 -3.62 -10.17
C GLN A 118 -22.17 -3.39 -8.70
N LEU A 119 -22.44 -2.22 -8.12
CA LEU A 119 -22.06 -1.96 -6.72
C LEU A 119 -22.73 -2.94 -5.73
N THR A 120 -23.94 -3.40 -6.05
CA THR A 120 -24.66 -4.38 -5.21
C THR A 120 -23.95 -5.73 -5.16
N THR A 121 -23.16 -6.07 -6.18
CA THR A 121 -22.38 -7.32 -6.18
C THR A 121 -21.17 -7.25 -5.27
N LEU A 122 -20.76 -6.04 -4.84
CA LEU A 122 -19.62 -5.82 -3.94
C LEU A 122 -20.01 -5.86 -2.46
N VAL A 123 -21.29 -5.93 -2.13
CA VAL A 123 -21.76 -6.06 -0.75
C VAL A 123 -21.21 -7.36 -0.15
N ASP A 124 -20.66 -7.26 1.06
CA ASP A 124 -20.00 -8.35 1.78
C ASP A 124 -18.76 -8.98 1.11
N ILE A 125 -18.34 -8.49 -0.06
CA ILE A 125 -17.06 -8.88 -0.67
C ILE A 125 -15.93 -8.24 0.13
N ARG A 126 -15.12 -9.10 0.75
CA ARG A 126 -13.97 -8.70 1.58
C ARG A 126 -12.64 -8.91 0.87
N GLU A 127 -12.63 -9.28 -0.40
CA GLU A 127 -11.40 -9.49 -1.15
C GLU A 127 -10.60 -8.18 -1.28
N TYR A 128 -11.31 -7.09 -1.59
CA TYR A 128 -10.73 -5.77 -1.77
C TYR A 128 -11.07 -4.84 -0.60
N PHE A 129 -10.18 -3.89 -0.31
CA PHE A 129 -10.42 -2.81 0.62
C PHE A 129 -11.23 -1.70 -0.07
N ILE A 130 -12.48 -2.04 -0.37
CA ILE A 130 -13.50 -1.11 -0.87
C ILE A 130 -14.16 -0.59 0.40
N GLY A 131 -13.98 0.70 0.74
CA GLY A 131 -14.45 1.27 2.00
C GLY A 131 -15.87 0.82 2.38
N MET A 132 -16.13 0.64 3.67
CA MET A 132 -17.43 0.12 4.12
C MET A 132 -18.56 0.99 3.57
N SER A 133 -19.49 0.37 2.83
CA SER A 133 -20.80 0.97 2.65
C SER A 133 -21.38 1.19 4.03
N LEU A 134 -21.61 2.46 4.40
CA LEU A 134 -22.45 2.80 5.54
C LEU A 134 -23.84 2.25 5.19
N ALA A 135 -24.09 0.99 5.55
CA ALA A 135 -25.42 0.44 5.57
C ALA A 135 -26.25 1.41 6.40
N ARG A 136 -27.25 2.04 5.76
CA ARG A 136 -28.19 2.92 6.45
C ARG A 136 -28.71 2.18 7.67
N SER A 137 -28.40 2.68 8.85
CA SER A 137 -29.10 2.27 10.07
C SER A 137 -30.61 2.49 9.86
N PRO A 138 -31.46 1.57 10.34
CA PRO A 138 -32.91 1.64 10.17
C PRO A 138 -33.53 2.90 10.79
#